data_AF-A0A5M8PE71-F1
#
_entry.id   AF-A0A5M8PE71-F1
#
_cell.length_a   1.000
_cell.length_b   1.000
_cell.length_c   1.000
_cell.angle_alpha   90.00
_cell.angle_beta   90.00
_cell.angle_gamma   90.00
#
_symmetry.space_group_name_H-M   'P 1'
#
loop_
_entity.id
_entity.type
_entity.pdbx_description
1 polymer ?
#
loop_
_entity_poly.entity_id
_entity_poly.type
_entity_poly.pdbx_seq_one_letter_code
_entity_poly.pdbx_strand_id
1 'polypeptide(L)'
;MQTELSQLNSLSALLTSNEHIIRKAMRDADGVIDEARRRKDPPGVDEVLVAPTVVGGQLYELCAEERALEEARGVVGRGLDRGRVGVEVWAKQTRSLAREQFLKKALIKKIAKGMGLLEERWD
;
A
#
# COMPACT_ATOMS: atom_id res chain seq x y z
N MET A 1 4.19 -51.04 38.54
CA MET A 1 5.43 -50.28 38.88
C MET A 1 6.29 -49.96 37.66
N GLN A 2 6.70 -50.92 36.82
CA GLN A 2 7.54 -50.65 35.63
C GLN A 2 6.88 -49.71 34.60
N THR A 3 5.57 -49.86 34.38
CA THR A 3 4.79 -49.04 33.45
C THR A 3 4.67 -47.58 33.91
N GLU A 4 4.47 -47.33 35.21
CA GLU A 4 4.41 -45.97 35.76
C GLU A 4 5.76 -45.25 35.70
N LEU A 5 6.86 -45.98 35.92
CA LEU A 5 8.22 -45.46 35.72
C LEU A 5 8.48 -45.07 34.25
N SER A 6 8.00 -45.85 33.28
CA SER A 6 8.10 -45.48 31.86
C SER A 6 7.26 -44.25 31.50
N GLN A 7 6.07 -44.12 32.09
CA GLN A 7 5.18 -42.97 31.89
C GLN A 7 5.78 -41.69 32.49
N LEU A 8 6.37 -41.78 33.68
CA LEU A 8 7.09 -40.66 34.31
C LEU A 8 8.32 -40.23 33.49
N ASN A 9 9.10 -41.18 32.97
CA ASN A 9 10.24 -40.86 32.11
C ASN A 9 9.81 -40.20 30.79
N SER A 10 8.71 -40.68 30.20
CA SER A 10 8.14 -40.07 28.98
C SER A 10 7.61 -38.67 29.25
N LEU A 11 6.90 -38.46 30.37
CA LEU A 11 6.43 -37.14 30.78
C LEU A 11 7.58 -36.18 31.07
N SER A 12 8.63 -36.65 31.76
CA SER A 12 9.83 -35.84 32.01
C SER A 12 10.52 -35.44 30.72
N ALA A 13 10.65 -36.35 29.74
CA ALA A 13 11.23 -36.04 28.43
C ALA A 13 10.38 -35.00 27.66
N LEU A 14 9.06 -35.10 27.74
CA LEU A 14 8.12 -34.13 27.15
C LEU A 14 8.24 -32.76 27.82
N LEU A 15 8.30 -32.70 29.14
CA LEU A 15 8.45 -31.44 29.88
C LEU A 15 9.78 -30.75 29.56
N THR A 16 10.89 -31.50 29.53
CA THR A 16 12.21 -30.96 29.15
C THR A 16 12.21 -30.45 27.70
N SER A 17 11.55 -31.17 26.79
CA SER A 17 11.40 -30.74 25.40
C SER A 17 10.59 -29.44 25.29
N ASN A 18 9.45 -29.37 25.97
CA ASN A 18 8.61 -28.18 26.00
C ASN A 18 9.33 -26.98 26.63
N GLU A 19 10.05 -27.19 27.73
CA GLU A 19 10.86 -26.15 28.37
C GLU A 19 11.92 -25.60 27.41
N HIS A 20 12.59 -26.49 26.66
CA HIS A 20 13.56 -26.08 25.66
C HIS A 20 12.92 -25.26 24.54
N ILE A 21 11.76 -25.69 24.03
CA ILE A 21 11.01 -24.99 22.97
C ILE A 21 10.60 -23.59 23.45
N ILE A 22 10.03 -23.48 24.65
CA ILE A 22 9.59 -22.19 25.20
C ILE A 22 10.78 -21.27 25.39
N ARG A 23 11.87 -21.75 26.01
CA ARG A 23 13.08 -20.94 26.20
C ARG A 23 13.70 -20.48 24.89
N LYS A 24 13.65 -21.31 23.84
CA LYS A 24 14.11 -20.91 22.50
C LYS A 24 13.19 -19.84 21.91
N ALA A 25 11.88 -20.05 21.93
CA ALA A 25 10.90 -19.09 21.41
C ALA A 25 10.99 -17.72 22.12
N MET A 26 11.23 -17.71 23.43
CA MET A 26 11.45 -16.46 24.19
C MET A 26 12.70 -15.72 23.69
N ARG A 27 13.83 -16.42 23.53
CA ARG A 27 15.07 -15.79 23.01
C ARG A 27 14.90 -15.27 21.58
N ASP A 28 14.22 -16.02 20.73
CA ASP A 28 13.96 -15.62 19.35
C ASP A 28 13.08 -14.36 19.33
N ALA A 29 12.06 -14.29 20.19
CA ALA A 29 11.20 -13.11 20.34
C ALA A 29 11.97 -11.89 20.87
N ASP A 30 12.82 -12.05 21.89
CA ASP A 30 13.67 -10.98 22.42
C ASP A 30 14.60 -10.42 21.33
N GLY A 31 15.17 -11.30 20.50
CA GLY A 31 16.01 -10.91 19.36
C GLY A 31 15.26 -10.03 18.34
N VAL A 32 14.02 -10.40 17.99
CA VAL A 32 13.17 -9.63 17.07
C VAL A 32 12.79 -8.28 17.67
N ILE A 33 12.47 -8.23 18.97
CA ILE A 33 12.12 -6.98 19.67
C ILE A 33 13.32 -6.02 19.68
N ASP A 34 14.51 -6.53 19.99
CA ASP A 34 15.73 -5.73 20.00
C ASP A 34 16.10 -5.23 18.60
N GLU A 35 15.92 -6.05 17.57
CA GLU A 35 16.13 -5.63 16.18
C GLU A 35 15.15 -4.53 15.77
N ALA A 36 13.87 -4.67 16.10
CA ALA A 36 12.84 -3.67 15.83
C ALA A 36 13.13 -2.35 16.57
N ARG A 37 13.57 -2.42 17.83
CA ARG A 37 13.96 -1.24 18.63
C ARG A 37 15.21 -0.53 18.09
N ARG A 38 16.15 -1.27 17.49
CA ARG A 38 17.35 -0.70 16.86
C ARG A 38 17.05 0.04 15.56
N ARG A 39 15.90 -0.22 14.93
CA ARG A 39 15.42 0.53 13.76
C ARG A 39 14.95 1.92 14.21
N LYS A 40 15.88 2.89 14.21
CA LYS A 40 15.65 4.27 14.69
C LYS A 40 14.70 5.09 13.81
N ASP A 41 14.49 4.67 12.57
CA ASP A 41 13.59 5.35 11.64
C ASP A 41 12.97 4.30 10.71
N PRO A 42 11.74 3.81 11.00
CA PRO A 42 11.07 2.92 10.07
C PRO A 42 10.75 3.71 8.79
N PRO A 43 10.94 3.11 7.60
CA PRO A 43 10.58 3.75 6.34
C PRO A 43 9.10 4.15 6.36
N GLY A 44 8.79 5.26 5.68
CA GLY A 44 7.42 5.73 5.54
C GLY A 44 6.54 4.64 4.90
N VAL A 45 5.23 4.64 5.21
CA VAL A 45 4.31 3.64 4.63
C VAL A 45 4.37 3.63 3.10
N ASP A 46 4.52 4.80 2.49
CA ASP A 46 4.61 4.97 1.04
C ASP A 46 5.92 4.44 0.44
N GLU A 47 6.96 4.28 1.26
CA GLU A 47 8.25 3.71 0.84
C GLU A 47 8.23 2.17 0.93
N VAL A 48 7.38 1.62 1.79
CA VAL A 48 7.23 0.16 1.99
C VAL A 48 6.19 -0.41 1.05
N LEU A 49 5.06 0.29 0.87
CA LEU A 49 3.93 -0.18 0.07
C LEU A 49 4.03 0.33 -1.37
N VAL A 50 5.07 -0.11 -2.07
CA VAL A 50 5.32 0.24 -3.47
C VAL A 50 4.87 -0.86 -4.43
N ALA A 51 4.53 -0.46 -5.66
CA ALA A 51 4.21 -1.42 -6.70
C ALA A 51 5.44 -2.29 -7.04
N PRO A 52 5.25 -3.58 -7.39
CA PRO A 52 6.35 -4.50 -7.65
C PRO A 52 7.13 -4.19 -8.95
N THR A 53 6.60 -3.32 -9.82
CA THR A 53 7.26 -2.89 -11.06
C THR A 53 7.22 -1.38 -11.20
N VAL A 54 8.20 -0.81 -11.92
CA VAL A 54 8.26 0.63 -12.20
C VAL A 54 6.99 1.12 -12.91
N VAL A 55 6.51 0.34 -13.88
CA VAL A 55 5.28 0.67 -14.62
C VAL A 55 4.03 0.58 -13.73
N GLY A 56 4.01 -0.35 -12.77
CA GLY A 56 2.96 -0.41 -11.75
C GLY A 56 2.97 0.82 -10.84
N GLY A 57 4.14 1.32 -10.47
CA GLY A 57 4.28 2.56 -9.68
C GLY A 57 3.76 3.77 -10.45
N GLN A 58 4.16 3.89 -11.73
CA GLN A 58 3.64 4.93 -12.63
C GLN A 58 2.11 4.87 -12.75
N LEU A 59 1.52 3.67 -12.81
CA LEU A 59 0.07 3.51 -12.88
C LEU A 59 -0.62 4.04 -11.60
N TYR A 60 -0.05 3.75 -10.42
CA TYR A 60 -0.56 4.26 -9.14
C TYR A 60 -0.54 5.79 -9.09
N GLU A 61 0.60 6.40 -9.42
CA GLU A 61 0.76 7.85 -9.47
C GLU A 61 -0.24 8.49 -10.44
N LEU A 62 -0.34 7.98 -11.67
CA LEU A 62 -1.24 8.53 -12.68
C LEU A 62 -2.71 8.44 -12.27
N CYS A 63 -3.13 7.33 -11.64
CA CYS A 63 -4.49 7.18 -11.12
C CYS A 63 -4.79 8.18 -10.01
N ALA A 64 -3.83 8.40 -9.09
CA ALA A 64 -3.98 9.39 -8.03
C ALA A 64 -4.06 10.82 -8.59
N GLU A 65 -3.18 11.16 -9.52
CA GLU A 65 -3.16 12.46 -10.19
C GLU A 65 -4.43 12.73 -11.01
N GLU A 66 -4.94 11.72 -11.72
CA GLU A 66 -6.18 11.84 -12.49
C GLU A 66 -7.36 12.21 -11.58
N ARG A 67 -7.45 11.54 -10.42
CA ARG A 67 -8.49 11.84 -9.43
C ARG A 67 -8.29 13.23 -8.81
N ALA A 68 -7.05 13.61 -8.51
CA ALA A 68 -6.73 14.92 -7.98
C ALA A 68 -7.12 16.04 -8.97
N LEU A 69 -6.93 15.83 -10.28
CA LEU A 69 -7.37 16.77 -11.31
C LEU A 69 -8.89 16.91 -11.38
N GLU A 70 -9.64 15.81 -11.21
CA GLU A 70 -11.10 15.85 -11.11
C GLU A 70 -11.56 16.69 -9.92
N GLU A 71 -10.96 16.46 -8.75
CA GLU A 71 -11.27 17.22 -7.55
C GLU A 71 -10.90 18.71 -7.70
N ALA A 72 -9.73 19.00 -8.25
CA ALA A 72 -9.27 20.37 -8.51
C ALA A 72 -10.25 21.12 -9.42
N ARG A 73 -10.76 20.48 -10.49
CA ARG A 73 -11.81 21.06 -11.34
C ARG A 73 -13.08 21.35 -10.54
N GLY A 74 -13.49 20.43 -9.65
CA GLY A 74 -14.63 20.63 -8.76
C GLY A 74 -14.46 21.81 -7.79
N VAL A 75 -13.26 21.97 -7.21
CA VAL A 75 -12.92 23.10 -6.32
C VAL A 75 -12.99 24.42 -7.10
N VAL A 76 -12.43 24.46 -8.31
CA VAL A 76 -12.45 25.65 -9.18
C VAL A 76 -13.88 26.00 -9.57
N GLY A 77 -14.74 25.02 -9.86
CA GLY A 77 -16.18 25.21 -10.07
C GLY A 77 -16.87 25.86 -8.87
N ARG A 78 -16.66 25.32 -7.66
CA ARG A 78 -17.18 25.94 -6.43
C ARG A 78 -16.62 27.34 -6.16
N GLY A 79 -15.43 27.64 -6.67
CA GLY A 79 -14.82 28.98 -6.63
C GLY A 79 -15.58 29.98 -7.50
N LEU A 80 -16.02 29.56 -8.69
CA LEU A 80 -16.88 30.34 -9.58
C LEU A 80 -18.25 30.59 -8.95
N ASP A 81 -18.90 29.54 -8.42
CA ASP A 81 -20.23 29.66 -7.80
C ASP A 81 -20.27 30.65 -6.63
N ARG A 82 -19.15 30.77 -5.90
CA ARG A 82 -18.98 31.69 -4.77
C ARG A 82 -18.48 33.08 -5.18
N GLY A 83 -18.34 33.35 -6.47
CA GLY A 83 -17.82 34.63 -6.99
C GLY A 83 -16.35 34.90 -6.65
N ARG A 84 -15.57 33.90 -6.20
CA ARG A 84 -14.14 34.04 -5.89
C ARG A 84 -13.24 33.95 -7.13
N VAL A 85 -13.77 33.37 -8.21
CA VAL A 85 -13.07 33.19 -9.48
C VAL A 85 -13.96 33.76 -10.59
N GLY A 86 -13.39 34.61 -11.45
CA GLY A 86 -14.10 35.12 -12.62
C GLY A 86 -14.31 34.06 -13.70
N VAL A 87 -15.37 34.21 -14.51
CA VAL A 87 -15.74 33.25 -15.58
C VAL A 87 -14.59 32.97 -16.55
N GLU A 88 -13.83 33.99 -16.94
CA GLU A 88 -12.70 33.85 -17.86
C GLU A 88 -11.59 32.96 -17.26
N VAL A 89 -11.22 33.20 -16.01
CA VAL A 89 -10.21 32.41 -15.29
C VAL A 89 -10.69 30.99 -15.10
N TRP A 90 -11.94 30.81 -14.67
CA TRP A 90 -12.55 29.48 -14.55
C TRP A 90 -12.53 28.72 -15.87
N ALA A 91 -12.92 29.35 -16.97
CA ALA A 91 -12.96 28.72 -18.29
C ALA A 91 -11.56 28.30 -18.75
N LYS A 92 -10.54 29.14 -18.53
CA LYS A 92 -9.15 28.83 -18.86
C LYS A 92 -8.60 27.68 -18.02
N GLN A 93 -8.76 27.74 -16.70
CA GLN A 93 -8.23 26.73 -15.78
C GLN A 93 -8.93 25.38 -15.95
N THR A 94 -10.26 25.37 -16.07
CA THR A 94 -11.04 24.15 -16.29
C THR A 94 -10.63 23.46 -17.58
N ARG A 95 -10.36 24.20 -18.67
CA ARG A 95 -9.88 23.62 -19.94
C ARG A 95 -8.49 23.03 -19.80
N SER A 96 -7.59 23.71 -19.10
CA SER A 96 -6.21 23.24 -18.87
C SER A 96 -6.21 21.93 -18.06
N LEU A 97 -6.92 21.91 -16.93
CA LEU A 97 -7.04 20.74 -16.06
C LEU A 97 -7.72 19.56 -16.79
N ALA A 98 -8.78 19.82 -17.56
CA ALA A 98 -9.46 18.79 -18.33
C ALA A 98 -8.56 18.18 -19.43
N ARG A 99 -7.73 19.00 -20.09
CA ARG A 99 -6.76 18.52 -21.08
C ARG A 99 -5.73 17.60 -20.44
N GLU A 100 -5.19 17.99 -19.28
CA GLU A 100 -4.23 17.17 -18.55
C GLU A 100 -4.86 15.86 -18.08
N GLN A 101 -6.06 15.92 -17.52
CA GLN A 101 -6.82 14.75 -17.08
C GLN A 101 -7.04 13.75 -18.23
N PHE A 102 -7.40 14.26 -19.42
CA PHE A 102 -7.57 13.42 -20.61
C PHE A 102 -6.27 12.69 -20.99
N LEU A 103 -5.13 13.38 -20.99
CA LEU A 103 -3.83 12.77 -21.30
C LEU A 103 -3.44 11.70 -20.27
N LYS A 104 -3.66 11.95 -18.97
CA LYS A 104 -3.42 10.96 -17.92
C LYS A 104 -4.35 9.75 -18.08
N LYS A 105 -5.65 9.93 -18.33
CA LYS A 105 -6.59 8.83 -18.63
C LYS A 105 -6.14 8.00 -19.83
N ALA A 106 -5.69 8.64 -20.90
CA ALA A 106 -5.20 7.93 -22.08
C ALA A 106 -3.93 7.12 -21.77
N LEU A 107 -3.01 7.67 -20.97
CA LEU A 107 -1.79 6.97 -20.56
C LEU A 107 -2.09 5.79 -19.62
N ILE A 108 -2.97 5.98 -18.63
CA ILE A 108 -3.47 4.93 -17.74
C ILE A 108 -4.00 3.75 -18.57
N LYS A 109 -4.84 4.03 -19.59
CA LYS A 109 -5.37 2.99 -20.49
C LYS A 109 -4.28 2.24 -21.23
N LYS A 110 -3.27 2.94 -21.76
CA LYS A 110 -2.15 2.30 -22.47
C LYS A 110 -1.32 1.42 -21.54
N ILE A 111 -1.02 1.89 -20.34
CA ILE A 111 -0.27 1.13 -19.33
C ILE A 111 -1.07 -0.09 -18.89
N ALA A 112 -2.35 0.09 -18.54
CA ALA A 112 -3.21 -1.01 -18.10
C ALA A 112 -3.36 -2.09 -19.17
N LYS A 113 -3.47 -1.71 -20.47
CA LYS A 113 -3.44 -2.68 -21.58
C LYS A 113 -2.10 -3.41 -21.67
N GLY A 114 -0.98 -2.68 -21.58
CA GLY A 114 0.36 -3.27 -21.63
C GLY A 114 0.66 -4.21 -20.45
N MET A 115 0.04 -3.97 -19.29
CA MET A 115 0.14 -4.83 -18.10
C MET A 115 -0.87 -5.98 -18.08
N GLY A 116 -1.75 -6.09 -19.08
CA GLY A 116 -2.79 -7.12 -19.11
C GLY A 116 -3.91 -6.93 -18.08
N LEU A 117 -4.09 -5.71 -17.55
CA LEU A 117 -5.10 -5.37 -16.54
C LEU A 117 -6.48 -5.07 -17.15
N LEU A 118 -6.55 -4.87 -18.47
CA LEU A 118 -7.79 -4.60 -19.19
C LEU A 118 -8.22 -5.85 -19.96
N GLU A 119 -9.39 -6.39 -19.63
CA GLU A 119 -10.10 -7.33 -20.49
C GLU A 119 -10.75 -6.57 -21.66
N GLU A 120 -10.80 -7.18 -22.83
CA GLU A 120 -10.92 -6.56 -24.17
C GLU A 120 -12.24 -5.83 -24.46
N ARG A 121 -13.10 -5.56 -23.48
CA ARG A 121 -14.47 -5.16 -23.72
C ARG A 121 -14.84 -3.86 -23.02
N TRP A 122 -14.61 -2.75 -23.71
CA TRP A 122 -15.11 -1.43 -23.38
C TRP A 122 -15.49 -0.71 -24.68
N ASP A 123 -16.68 -1.05 -25.19
CA ASP A 123 -17.45 -0.23 -26.14
C ASP A 123 -18.27 0.82 -25.37
#